data_AF-A0A379X0H2-F1
#
_entry.id   AF-A0A379X0H2-F1
#
_cell.length_a   1.000
_cell.length_b   1.000
_cell.length_c   1.000
_cell.angle_alpha   90.00
_cell.angle_beta   90.00
_cell.angle_gamma   90.00
#
_symmetry.space_group_name_H-M   'P 1'
#
loop_
_entity.id
_entity.type
_entity.pdbx_description
1 polymer ?
#
loop_
_entity_poly.entity_id
_entity_poly.type
_entity_poly.pdbx_seq_one_letter_code
_entity_poly.pdbx_strand_id
1 'polypeptide(L)' 'MWIDKAETWALADYWGQLDLVREETLTCYNGIKGNGCGHCAACNLRANGLNHYLSNKAAVMAAMKQKTGLR' A
#
# COMPACT_ATOMS: atom_id res chain seq x y z
N MET A 1 0.67 -0.33 -16.84
CA MET A 1 0.07 -0.99 -15.66
C MET A 1 -0.26 0.09 -14.65
N TRP A 2 -1.52 0.23 -14.28
CA TRP A 2 -1.98 1.26 -13.33
C TRP A 2 -2.77 0.57 -12.23
N ILE A 3 -2.14 0.45 -11.06
CA ILE A 3 -2.76 -0.09 -9.85
C ILE A 3 -2.98 1.03 -8.85
N ASP A 4 -4.03 0.94 -8.04
CA ASP A 4 -4.31 1.90 -6.99
C ASP A 4 -3.41 1.70 -5.76
N LYS A 5 -3.62 2.51 -4.71
CA LYS A 5 -2.79 2.43 -3.51
C LYS A 5 -3.02 1.16 -2.69
N ALA A 6 -4.24 0.64 -2.65
CA ALA A 6 -4.56 -0.61 -1.96
C ALA A 6 -3.92 -1.80 -2.70
N GLU A 7 -3.99 -1.81 -4.02
CA GLU A 7 -3.34 -2.81 -4.87
C GLU A 7 -1.82 -2.72 -4.78
N THR A 8 -1.25 -1.53 -4.60
CA THR A 8 0.19 -1.36 -4.32
C THR A 8 0.58 -2.05 -3.00
N TRP A 9 -0.26 -1.97 -1.96
CA TRP A 9 -0.04 -2.71 -0.71
C TRP A 9 -0.16 -4.22 -0.89
N ALA A 10 -1.15 -4.66 -1.65
CA ALA A 10 -1.28 -6.08 -1.99
C ALA A 10 -0.04 -6.61 -2.74
N LEU A 11 0.56 -5.81 -3.61
CA LEU A 11 1.79 -6.20 -4.31
C LEU A 11 2.98 -6.36 -3.35
N ALA A 12 3.13 -5.49 -2.35
CA ALA A 12 4.16 -5.64 -1.33
C ALA A 12 3.94 -6.91 -0.48
N ASP A 13 2.69 -7.19 -0.10
CA ASP A 13 2.32 -8.39 0.65
C ASP A 13 2.48 -9.68 -0.16
N TYR A 14 2.20 -9.66 -1.47
CA TYR A 14 2.41 -10.80 -2.36
C TYR A 14 3.87 -11.29 -2.34
N TRP A 15 4.83 -10.38 -2.20
CA TRP A 15 6.25 -10.71 -2.07
C TRP A 15 6.73 -10.89 -0.62
N GLY A 16 5.82 -10.88 0.35
CA GLY A 16 6.16 -11.02 1.77
C GLY A 16 6.94 -9.83 2.34
N GLN A 17 6.86 -8.66 1.72
CA GLN A 17 7.60 -7.44 2.09
C GLN A 17 6.69 -6.32 2.61
N LEU A 18 5.46 -6.66 3.05
CA LEU A 18 4.50 -5.67 3.53
C LEU A 18 5.05 -4.83 4.68
N ASP A 19 5.61 -5.47 5.71
CA ASP A 19 6.12 -4.79 6.90
C ASP A 19 7.35 -3.92 6.57
N LEU A 20 8.25 -4.42 5.73
CA LEU A 20 9.39 -3.64 5.24
C LEU A 20 8.91 -2.36 4.54
N VAL A 21 7.99 -2.48 3.58
CA VAL A 21 7.46 -1.31 2.88
C VAL A 21 6.73 -0.40 3.84
N ARG A 22 5.98 -0.95 4.81
CA ARG A 22 5.17 -0.19 5.74
C ARG A 22 6.01 0.67 6.68
N GLU A 23 7.05 0.11 7.28
CA GLU A 23 7.80 0.74 8.38
C GLU A 23 9.09 1.43 7.89
N GLU A 24 9.75 0.89 6.87
CA GLU A 24 11.09 1.35 6.48
C GLU A 24 11.11 2.40 5.36
N THR A 25 9.98 2.66 4.69
CA THR A 25 9.92 3.63 3.58
C THR A 25 9.45 5.02 4.02
N LEU A 26 9.86 6.03 3.25
CA LEU A 26 9.44 7.42 3.41
C LEU A 26 8.48 7.82 2.28
N THR A 27 7.22 8.08 2.63
CA THR A 27 6.22 8.68 1.72
C THR A 27 5.77 10.07 2.20
N CYS A 28 5.95 10.36 3.49
CA CYS A 28 5.52 11.61 4.10
C CYS A 28 6.25 12.81 3.50
N TYR A 29 5.50 13.87 3.18
CA TYR A 29 6.08 15.14 2.73
C TYR A 29 6.93 15.85 3.79
N ASN A 30 6.76 15.48 5.06
CA ASN A 30 7.48 16.06 6.20
C ASN A 30 8.65 15.19 6.68
N GLY A 31 9.11 14.21 5.89
CA GLY A 31 10.32 13.44 6.21
C GLY A 31 10.16 12.34 7.27
N ILE A 32 8.93 12.06 7.73
CA ILE A 32 8.67 11.01 8.73
C ILE A 32 8.45 9.65 8.04
N LYS A 33 9.29 8.67 8.38
CA LYS A 33 9.18 7.28 7.89
C LYS A 33 7.89 6.59 8.37
N GLY A 34 7.57 5.45 7.76
CA GLY A 34 6.51 4.57 8.24
C GLY A 34 5.11 5.11 7.92
N ASN A 35 4.30 5.27 8.97
CA ASN A 35 2.98 5.89 8.90
C ASN A 35 3.03 7.41 8.59
N GLY A 36 4.19 8.04 8.80
CA GLY A 36 4.38 9.46 8.54
C GLY A 36 3.65 10.38 9.51
N CYS A 37 3.50 11.65 9.12
CA CYS A 37 2.88 12.68 9.97
C CYS A 37 1.35 12.56 10.13
N GLY A 38 0.68 11.74 9.32
CA GLY A 38 -0.78 11.55 9.38
C GLY A 38 -1.66 12.72 8.90
N HIS A 39 -1.09 13.88 8.53
CA HIS A 39 -1.88 15.05 8.12
C HIS A 39 -1.52 15.62 6.74
N CYS A 40 -0.50 15.08 6.06
CA CYS A 40 -0.17 15.49 4.69
C CYS A 40 -0.90 14.61 3.66
N ALA A 41 -1.13 15.13 2.45
CA ALA A 41 -1.89 14.42 1.41
C ALA A 41 -1.30 13.04 1.06
N ALA A 42 0.03 12.91 1.01
CA ALA A 42 0.70 11.63 0.77
C ALA A 42 0.45 10.61 1.89
N CYS A 43 0.44 11.03 3.16
CA CYS A 43 0.11 10.15 4.29
C CYS A 43 -1.34 9.68 4.20
N ASN A 44 -2.27 10.58 3.89
CA ASN A 44 -3.69 10.25 3.77
C ASN A 44 -3.94 9.22 2.65
N LEU A 45 -3.37 9.43 1.47
CA LEU A 45 -3.48 8.47 0.37
C LEU A 45 -2.91 7.10 0.75
N ARG A 46 -1.71 7.08 1.34
CA ARG A 46 -1.02 5.85 1.76
C ARG A 46 -1.82 5.09 2.82
N ALA A 47 -2.31 5.79 3.84
CA ALA A 47 -3.12 5.23 4.92
C ALA A 47 -4.47 4.71 4.42
N ASN A 48 -5.17 5.47 3.57
CA ASN A 48 -6.44 5.03 2.97
C ASN A 48 -6.27 3.76 2.13
N GLY A 49 -5.20 3.69 1.34
CA GLY A 49 -4.86 2.48 0.60
C GLY A 49 -4.59 1.28 1.50
N LEU A 50 -3.86 1.48 2.61
CA LEU A 50 -3.55 0.41 3.56
C LEU A 50 -4.82 -0.09 4.24
N ASN A 51 -5.66 0.83 4.71
CA ASN A 51 -6.92 0.51 5.37
C ASN A 51 -7.87 -0.27 4.44
N HIS A 52 -7.99 0.16 3.17
CA HIS A 52 -8.80 -0.56 2.18
C HIS A 52 -8.24 -1.96 1.90
N TYR A 53 -6.93 -2.08 1.75
CA TYR A 53 -6.30 -3.38 1.55
C TYR A 53 -6.53 -4.32 2.75
N LEU A 54 -6.36 -3.84 3.98
CA LEU A 54 -6.55 -4.66 5.18
C LEU A 54 -8.02 -5.06 5.40
N SER A 55 -8.98 -4.20 5.05
CA SER A 55 -10.41 -4.51 5.19
C SER A 55 -10.93 -5.50 4.14
N ASN A 56 -10.27 -5.59 2.98
CA ASN A 56 -10.71 -6.47 1.89
C ASN A 56 -9.52 -7.15 1.16
N LYS A 57 -8.62 -7.76 1.94
CA LYS A 57 -7.34 -8.31 1.46
C LYS A 57 -7.49 -9.27 0.30
N ALA A 58 -8.46 -10.19 0.36
CA ALA A 58 -8.68 -11.19 -0.69
C ALA A 58 -9.09 -10.56 -2.03
N ALA A 59 -10.06 -9.64 -2.03
CA ALA A 59 -10.54 -9.02 -3.26
C ALA A 59 -9.47 -8.09 -3.88
N VAL A 60 -8.79 -7.30 -3.06
CA VAL A 60 -7.72 -6.40 -3.53
C VAL A 60 -6.54 -7.20 -4.08
N MET A 61 -6.15 -8.32 -3.45
CA MET A 61 -5.12 -9.22 -3.97
C MET A 61 -5.50 -9.82 -5.33
N ALA A 62 -6.76 -10.25 -5.49
CA ALA A 62 -7.25 -10.79 -6.77
C ALA A 62 -7.23 -9.73 -7.89
N ALA A 63 -7.71 -8.52 -7.60
CA ALA A 63 -7.68 -7.40 -8.56
C ALA A 63 -6.25 -7.00 -8.94
N MET A 64 -5.35 -6.92 -7.96
CA MET A 64 -3.93 -6.65 -8.18
C MET A 64 -3.29 -7.72 -9.09
N LYS A 65 -3.52 -9.01 -8.82
CA LYS A 65 -3.02 -10.12 -9.67
C LYS A 65 -3.54 -10.04 -11.10
N GLN A 66 -4.83 -9.78 -11.27
CA GLN A 66 -5.45 -9.62 -12.59
C GLN A 66 -4.80 -8.47 -13.39
N LYS A 67 -4.58 -7.31 -12.76
CA LYS A 67 -3.99 -6.13 -13.41
C LYS A 67 -2.49 -6.25 -13.68
N THR A 68 -1.79 -7.10 -12.92
CA THR A 68 -0.33 -7.26 -12.99
C THR A 68 0.11 -8.51 -13.75
N GLY A 69 -0.81 -9.45 -14.03
CA GLY A 69 -0.50 -10.74 -14.67
C GLY A 69 0.18 -11.75 -13.73
N LEU A 70 0.19 -11.48 -12.42
CA LEU A 70 0.76 -12.38 -11.41
C LEU A 70 -0.22 -13.52 -11.07
N ARG A 71 0.34 -14.66 -10.65
CA ARG A 71 -0.43 -15.88 -10.33
C ARG A 71 -0.78 -15.95 -8.84
#